data_AF-A0A7X8ZDB8-F1
#
_entry.id   AF-A0A7X8ZDB8-F1
#
_cell.length_a   1.000
_cell.length_b   1.000
_cell.length_c   1.000
_cell.angle_alpha   90.00
_cell.angle_beta   90.00
_cell.angle_gamma   90.00
#
_symmetry.space_group_name_H-M   'P 1'
#
loop_
_entity.id
_entity.type
_entity.pdbx_description
1 polymer ?
#
loop_
_entity_poly.entity_id
_entity_poly.type
_entity_poly.pdbx_seq_one_letter_code
_entity_poly.pdbx_strand_id
1 'polypeptide(L)'
;ERTEMRNHYSPHNVYFFDPSGEVLVGDRRWLYNEMQSLDTTLMTLLVSGPSQHLSPGVVNQLPGDASFIGFNEGVYQFAGFSSLGDEDRLSFAAQVVWTLANADIPGPYSITVDGAPLVADFPTLGLDDVAEYNPEAYTNAVSTLFSLRDGMVSRVSSGAVTPLPGFLGQGDIDSVAISTSADVAAAVRGGDNPVLSVGPLDGAAVSDVLSAETITRPSFEYAANALWAVLDGDTPVRVARSATTGELVQTEVDIVLPEGTSGAISEFQLSRTGVRAAMIMAGHVYVGIVTRPGPGERRVTNITEVAPSLGDSALSIAWRQDGSLLVGTSLPELPIWRVEPDGSATSALPSGNLTAPVVSVASSASTVYATDVHALLHLPASDTTIWREVPGLLGVRSAAVVAY
;
A
#
# COMPACT_ATOMS: atom_id res chain seq x y z
N GLU A 1 -19.47 -19.40 -7.53
CA GLU A 1 -18.00 -19.44 -7.67
C GLU A 1 -17.25 -18.70 -6.54
N ARG A 2 -17.18 -17.36 -6.50
CA ARG A 2 -16.44 -16.63 -5.43
C ARG A 2 -16.89 -16.96 -3.99
N THR A 3 -18.18 -17.19 -3.76
CA THR A 3 -18.69 -17.60 -2.43
C THR A 3 -18.32 -19.04 -2.06
N GLU A 4 -18.25 -19.96 -3.03
CA GLU A 4 -17.83 -21.34 -2.76
C GLU A 4 -16.32 -21.45 -2.52
N MET A 5 -15.52 -20.63 -3.20
CA MET A 5 -14.08 -20.48 -2.93
C MET A 5 -13.85 -20.08 -1.47
N ARG A 6 -14.51 -19.04 -0.95
CA ARG A 6 -14.30 -18.58 0.44
C ARG A 6 -14.74 -19.56 1.51
N ASN A 7 -15.65 -20.49 1.20
CA ASN A 7 -16.09 -21.50 2.16
C ASN A 7 -15.04 -22.61 2.34
N HIS A 8 -14.21 -22.82 1.32
CA HIS A 8 -13.26 -23.93 1.27
C HIS A 8 -11.80 -23.46 1.24
N TYR A 9 -11.54 -22.18 1.03
CA TYR A 9 -10.20 -21.62 0.91
C TYR A 9 -10.04 -20.39 1.82
N SER A 10 -8.87 -20.27 2.42
CA SER A 10 -8.45 -19.13 3.22
C SER A 10 -7.24 -18.43 2.60
N PRO A 11 -7.18 -17.09 2.66
CA PRO A 11 -6.03 -16.35 2.15
C PRO A 11 -4.87 -16.37 3.14
N HIS A 12 -3.66 -16.59 2.63
CA HIS A 12 -2.40 -16.47 3.38
C HIS A 12 -1.38 -15.69 2.55
N ASN A 13 -0.52 -14.91 3.21
CA ASN A 13 0.55 -14.19 2.51
C ASN A 13 1.85 -15.01 2.52
N VAL A 14 2.46 -15.13 1.35
CA VAL A 14 3.87 -15.54 1.19
C VAL A 14 4.67 -14.28 0.90
N TYR A 15 5.76 -14.04 1.61
CA TYR A 15 6.47 -12.75 1.52
C TYR A 15 7.67 -12.85 0.58
N PHE A 16 7.81 -11.86 -0.29
CA PHE A 16 8.96 -11.69 -1.18
C PHE A 16 9.52 -10.27 -1.02
N PHE A 17 10.82 -10.10 -1.27
CA PHE A 17 11.41 -8.76 -1.20
C PHE A 17 11.03 -7.92 -2.41
N ASP A 18 10.85 -6.63 -2.19
CA ASP A 18 10.88 -5.65 -3.27
C ASP A 18 12.30 -5.59 -3.90
N PRO A 19 12.49 -5.02 -5.10
CA PRO A 19 13.78 -5.09 -5.77
C PRO A 19 14.93 -4.31 -5.09
N SER A 20 14.66 -3.49 -4.07
CA SER A 20 15.73 -2.91 -3.23
C SER A 20 16.12 -3.78 -2.04
N GLY A 21 15.38 -4.85 -1.73
CA GLY A 21 15.63 -5.70 -0.56
C GLY A 21 15.24 -5.04 0.77
N GLU A 22 14.52 -3.93 0.75
CA GLU A 22 14.19 -3.15 1.95
C GLU A 22 12.86 -3.59 2.57
N VAL A 23 11.93 -4.10 1.75
CA VAL A 23 10.55 -4.34 2.19
C VAL A 23 10.06 -5.71 1.77
N LEU A 24 9.43 -6.42 2.71
CA LEU A 24 8.66 -7.62 2.42
C LEU A 24 7.26 -7.28 1.88
N VAL A 25 6.95 -7.86 0.73
CA VAL A 25 5.71 -7.69 -0.01
C VAL A 25 4.92 -8.99 0.08
N GLY A 26 3.74 -8.92 0.69
CA GLY A 26 2.84 -10.06 0.77
C GLY A 26 2.28 -10.43 -0.60
N ASP A 27 2.45 -11.69 -0.98
CA ASP A 27 1.81 -12.34 -2.12
C ASP A 27 0.68 -13.24 -1.61
N ARG A 28 -0.56 -12.79 -1.82
CA ARG A 28 -1.74 -13.45 -1.27
C ARG A 28 -2.04 -14.74 -2.03
N ARG A 29 -2.07 -15.86 -1.32
CA ARG A 29 -2.36 -17.21 -1.84
C ARG A 29 -3.62 -17.75 -1.19
N TRP A 30 -4.53 -18.26 -2.01
CA TRP A 30 -5.76 -18.90 -1.56
C TRP A 30 -5.52 -20.41 -1.39
N LEU A 31 -5.63 -20.86 -0.15
CA LEU A 31 -5.24 -22.20 0.28
C LEU A 31 -6.44 -22.98 0.78
N TYR A 32 -6.57 -24.24 0.37
CA TYR A 32 -7.70 -25.09 0.77
C TYR A 32 -7.69 -25.40 2.27
N ASN A 33 -8.82 -25.21 2.94
CA ASN A 33 -8.92 -25.22 4.40
C ASN A 33 -8.65 -26.59 5.03
N GLU A 34 -8.91 -27.69 4.33
CA GLU A 34 -8.73 -29.06 4.85
C GLU A 34 -7.33 -29.64 4.55
N MET A 35 -6.36 -28.79 4.21
CA MET A 35 -4.97 -29.24 4.03
C MET A 35 -4.36 -29.70 5.35
N GLN A 36 -3.56 -30.77 5.28
CA GLN A 36 -3.00 -31.40 6.48
C GLN A 36 -1.85 -30.62 7.13
N SER A 37 -1.13 -29.77 6.37
CA SER A 37 0.06 -29.05 6.88
C SER A 37 0.19 -27.71 6.15
N LEU A 38 -0.32 -26.65 6.79
CA LEU A 38 -0.30 -25.28 6.28
C LEU A 38 1.15 -24.78 6.11
N ASP A 39 1.99 -25.00 7.11
CA ASP A 39 3.40 -24.62 7.12
C ASP A 39 4.19 -25.22 5.96
N THR A 40 4.09 -26.54 5.75
CA THR A 40 4.72 -27.24 4.60
C THR A 40 4.25 -26.65 3.27
N THR A 41 2.95 -26.33 3.17
CA THR A 41 2.38 -25.74 1.97
C THR A 41 2.93 -24.34 1.71
N LEU A 42 3.02 -23.50 2.74
CA LEU A 42 3.58 -22.14 2.64
C LEU A 42 5.06 -22.18 2.24
N MET A 43 5.86 -23.07 2.81
CA MET A 43 7.26 -23.23 2.43
C MET A 43 7.42 -23.71 0.99
N THR A 44 6.55 -24.61 0.54
CA THR A 44 6.52 -25.05 -0.86
C THR A 44 6.19 -23.88 -1.81
N LEU A 45 5.23 -23.03 -1.44
CA LEU A 45 4.86 -21.85 -2.23
C LEU A 45 5.98 -20.81 -2.25
N LEU A 46 6.65 -20.59 -1.12
CA LEU A 46 7.79 -19.67 -1.04
C LEU A 46 8.90 -20.09 -1.99
N VAL A 47 9.27 -21.38 -1.99
CA VAL A 47 10.29 -21.91 -2.91
C VAL A 47 9.83 -21.91 -4.37
N SER A 48 8.53 -22.09 -4.61
CA SER A 48 7.95 -21.98 -5.96
C SER A 48 8.01 -20.56 -6.53
N GLY A 49 8.28 -19.56 -5.69
CA GLY A 49 8.40 -18.16 -6.09
C GLY A 49 7.06 -17.40 -6.14
N PRO A 50 7.13 -16.09 -6.44
CA PRO A 50 5.97 -15.20 -6.44
C PRO A 50 4.94 -15.57 -7.51
N SER A 51 3.69 -15.16 -7.29
CA SER A 51 2.61 -15.37 -8.25
C SER A 51 2.93 -14.65 -9.55
N GLN A 52 2.44 -15.16 -10.70
CA GLN A 52 2.70 -14.53 -12.00
C GLN A 52 2.29 -13.05 -12.01
N HIS A 53 1.20 -12.72 -11.31
CA HIS A 53 0.73 -11.35 -11.17
C HIS A 53 1.74 -10.48 -10.42
N LEU A 54 2.26 -10.89 -9.26
CA LEU A 54 3.19 -10.09 -8.47
C LEU A 54 4.64 -10.13 -8.97
N SER A 55 5.03 -11.21 -9.64
CA SER A 55 6.43 -11.51 -10.01
C SER A 55 7.22 -10.36 -10.64
N PRO A 56 6.65 -9.45 -11.46
CA PRO A 56 7.44 -8.36 -12.04
C PRO A 56 7.85 -7.27 -11.04
N GLY A 57 7.22 -7.22 -9.87
CA GLY A 57 7.42 -6.18 -8.84
C GLY A 57 8.22 -6.63 -7.63
N VAL A 58 8.66 -7.90 -7.57
CA VAL A 58 9.40 -8.49 -6.44
C VAL A 58 10.57 -9.32 -6.94
N VAL A 59 11.49 -9.65 -6.04
CA VAL A 59 12.64 -10.52 -6.35
C VAL A 59 12.42 -11.93 -5.81
N ASN A 60 12.85 -12.90 -6.62
CA ASN A 60 13.06 -14.28 -6.18
C ASN A 60 14.55 -14.59 -6.32
N GLN A 61 15.27 -14.59 -5.20
CA GLN A 61 16.71 -14.86 -5.18
C GLN A 61 17.07 -16.34 -5.27
N LEU A 62 16.08 -17.24 -5.14
CA LEU A 62 16.34 -18.67 -5.10
C LEU A 62 16.87 -19.22 -6.43
N PRO A 63 17.90 -20.10 -6.39
CA PRO A 63 18.37 -20.82 -7.57
C PRO A 63 17.29 -21.73 -8.17
N GLY A 64 17.42 -22.07 -9.46
CA GLY A 64 16.44 -22.92 -10.15
C GLY A 64 16.34 -24.36 -9.64
N ASP A 65 17.36 -24.84 -8.93
CA ASP A 65 17.41 -26.14 -8.26
C ASP A 65 17.05 -26.07 -6.76
N ALA A 66 16.68 -24.89 -6.25
CA ALA A 66 16.19 -24.72 -4.90
C ALA A 66 14.93 -25.57 -4.65
N SER A 67 14.88 -26.27 -3.51
CA SER A 67 13.74 -27.11 -3.15
C SER A 67 13.47 -27.07 -1.65
N PHE A 68 12.19 -27.22 -1.29
CA PHE A 68 11.78 -27.54 0.07
C PHE A 68 11.67 -29.06 0.21
N ILE A 69 12.49 -29.64 1.09
CA ILE A 69 12.57 -31.09 1.32
C ILE A 69 11.46 -31.55 2.27
N GLY A 70 11.12 -30.73 3.27
CA GLY A 70 10.04 -30.99 4.20
C GLY A 70 10.31 -30.44 5.60
N PHE A 71 9.38 -30.74 6.52
CA PHE A 71 9.51 -30.46 7.94
C PHE A 71 9.73 -31.77 8.70
N ASN A 72 10.91 -31.94 9.31
CA ASN A 72 11.27 -33.17 10.02
C ASN A 72 11.97 -32.84 11.35
N GLU A 73 11.59 -33.55 12.42
CA GLU A 73 12.13 -33.36 13.78
C GLU A 73 12.18 -31.89 14.26
N GLY A 74 11.21 -31.07 13.83
CA GLY A 74 11.14 -29.65 14.20
C GLY A 74 11.97 -28.71 13.31
N VAL A 75 12.51 -29.21 12.19
CA VAL A 75 13.40 -28.47 11.30
C VAL A 75 12.80 -28.36 9.90
N TYR A 76 12.74 -27.14 9.37
CA TYR A 76 12.45 -26.90 7.96
C TYR A 76 13.72 -27.15 7.13
N GLN A 77 13.63 -28.08 6.19
CA GLN A 77 14.78 -28.53 5.40
C GLN A 77 14.64 -28.06 3.95
N PHE A 78 15.67 -27.40 3.46
CA PHE A 78 15.80 -26.93 2.08
C PHE A 78 17.06 -27.53 1.45
N ALA A 79 17.14 -27.47 0.13
CA ALA A 79 18.32 -27.87 -0.63
C ALA A 79 18.53 -26.94 -1.83
N GLY A 80 19.75 -26.94 -2.39
CA GLY A 80 20.05 -26.24 -3.64
C GLY A 80 20.33 -24.74 -3.50
N PHE A 81 20.81 -24.28 -2.33
CA PHE A 81 21.17 -22.86 -2.12
C PHE A 81 22.68 -22.61 -2.26
N SER A 82 23.38 -23.50 -2.98
CA SER A 82 24.85 -23.49 -3.06
C SER A 82 25.43 -22.19 -3.62
N SER A 83 24.66 -21.42 -4.39
CA SER A 83 25.06 -20.12 -4.95
C SER A 83 24.66 -18.90 -4.11
N LEU A 84 23.90 -19.06 -3.03
CA LEU A 84 23.46 -17.95 -2.18
C LEU A 84 24.53 -17.53 -1.18
N GLY A 85 24.84 -16.24 -1.13
CA GLY A 85 25.67 -15.63 -0.10
C GLY A 85 24.94 -15.46 1.24
N ASP A 86 25.66 -14.98 2.25
CA ASP A 86 25.11 -14.83 3.60
C ASP A 86 23.93 -13.84 3.67
N GLU A 87 24.00 -12.74 2.90
CA GLU A 87 22.93 -11.74 2.79
C GLU A 87 21.66 -12.34 2.17
N ASP A 88 21.78 -13.04 1.03
CA ASP A 88 20.63 -13.71 0.41
C ASP A 88 20.04 -14.81 1.31
N ARG A 89 20.87 -15.48 2.12
CA ARG A 89 20.39 -16.46 3.09
C ARG A 89 19.62 -15.81 4.23
N LEU A 90 20.08 -14.66 4.72
CA LEU A 90 19.38 -13.87 5.73
C LEU A 90 18.05 -13.31 5.19
N SER A 91 18.05 -12.78 3.97
CA SER A 91 16.82 -12.33 3.32
C SER A 91 15.82 -13.49 3.15
N PHE A 92 16.27 -14.68 2.71
CA PHE A 92 15.38 -15.85 2.64
C PHE A 92 14.87 -16.28 4.02
N ALA A 93 15.72 -16.24 5.05
CA ALA A 93 15.32 -16.47 6.44
C ALA A 93 14.20 -15.51 6.87
N ALA A 94 14.32 -14.22 6.56
CA ALA A 94 13.28 -13.22 6.85
C ALA A 94 11.95 -13.57 6.15
N GLN A 95 11.99 -13.97 4.87
CA GLN A 95 10.79 -14.40 4.15
C GLN A 95 10.11 -15.60 4.82
N VAL A 96 10.88 -16.61 5.22
CA VAL A 96 10.37 -17.80 5.92
C VAL A 96 9.72 -17.40 7.25
N VAL A 97 10.45 -16.67 8.10
CA VAL A 97 10.01 -16.27 9.44
C VAL A 97 8.72 -15.47 9.36
N TRP A 98 8.65 -14.46 8.49
CA TRP A 98 7.46 -13.61 8.35
C TRP A 98 6.27 -14.33 7.70
N THR A 99 6.51 -15.24 6.76
CA THR A 99 5.43 -16.07 6.18
C THR A 99 4.82 -17.02 7.22
N LEU A 100 5.64 -17.69 8.04
CA LEU A 100 5.13 -18.60 9.07
C LEU A 100 4.44 -17.84 10.20
N ALA A 101 5.06 -16.76 10.70
CA ALA A 101 4.52 -15.99 11.81
C ALA A 101 3.18 -15.32 11.46
N ASN A 102 3.04 -14.73 10.26
CA ASN A 102 1.79 -14.13 9.81
C ASN A 102 0.69 -15.19 9.55
N ALA A 103 1.05 -16.46 9.43
CA ALA A 103 0.10 -17.57 9.35
C ALA A 103 -0.20 -18.20 10.72
N ASP A 104 0.12 -17.50 11.82
CA ASP A 104 -0.07 -17.93 13.21
C ASP A 104 0.68 -19.22 13.59
N ILE A 105 1.76 -19.55 12.87
CA ILE A 105 2.61 -20.72 13.16
C ILE A 105 3.69 -20.29 14.15
N PRO A 106 3.73 -20.85 15.38
CA PRO A 106 4.63 -20.38 16.43
C PRO A 106 6.10 -20.70 16.13
N GLY A 107 6.97 -19.71 16.34
CA GLY A 107 8.43 -19.88 16.34
C GLY A 107 9.01 -20.19 17.73
N PRO A 108 10.35 -20.20 17.86
CA PRO A 108 11.35 -19.94 16.81
C PRO A 108 11.48 -21.12 15.84
N TYR A 109 12.03 -20.85 14.65
CA TYR A 109 12.12 -21.81 13.56
C TYR A 109 13.55 -22.30 13.39
N SER A 110 13.73 -23.63 13.31
CA SER A 110 15.00 -24.24 12.89
C SER A 110 14.98 -24.43 11.38
N ILE A 111 15.92 -23.83 10.66
CA ILE A 111 15.96 -23.85 9.19
C ILE A 111 17.33 -24.33 8.73
N THR A 112 17.35 -25.33 7.85
CA THR A 112 18.59 -25.88 7.29
C THR A 112 18.55 -25.90 5.78
N VAL A 113 19.73 -25.77 5.17
CA VAL A 113 19.97 -26.00 3.75
C VAL A 113 21.08 -27.01 3.60
N ASP A 114 20.84 -28.08 2.84
CA ASP A 114 21.83 -29.13 2.57
C ASP A 114 22.44 -29.72 3.87
N GLY A 115 21.64 -29.77 4.94
CA GLY A 115 22.02 -30.31 6.25
C GLY A 115 22.76 -29.34 7.18
N ALA A 116 23.05 -28.11 6.75
CA ALA A 116 23.65 -27.05 7.58
C ALA A 116 22.62 -25.97 7.94
N PRO A 117 22.79 -25.22 9.04
CA PRO A 117 21.93 -24.07 9.34
C PRO A 117 21.88 -23.09 8.17
N LEU A 118 20.68 -22.53 7.89
CA LEU A 118 20.49 -21.55 6.81
C LEU A 118 21.39 -20.32 7.00
N VAL A 119 21.44 -19.82 8.24
CA VAL A 119 22.32 -18.72 8.66
C VAL A 119 23.21 -19.25 9.78
N ALA A 120 24.54 -19.22 9.59
CA ALA A 120 25.49 -19.93 10.44
C ALA A 120 25.43 -19.52 11.92
N ASP A 121 25.22 -18.23 12.18
CA ASP A 121 25.21 -17.66 13.54
C ASP A 121 23.84 -17.83 14.24
N PHE A 122 22.80 -18.26 13.52
CA PHE A 122 21.43 -18.36 14.02
C PHE A 122 20.91 -19.81 13.88
N PRO A 123 21.16 -20.68 14.89
CA PRO A 123 20.66 -22.06 14.86
C PRO A 123 19.12 -22.13 14.88
N THR A 124 18.47 -21.11 15.44
CA THR A 124 17.02 -20.88 15.38
C THR A 124 16.75 -19.41 15.11
N LEU A 125 15.70 -19.12 14.36
CA LEU A 125 15.29 -17.76 13.99
C LEU A 125 13.91 -17.43 14.54
N GLY A 126 13.76 -16.26 15.16
CA GLY A 126 12.50 -15.68 15.60
C GLY A 126 12.24 -14.32 14.94
N LEU A 127 11.10 -13.72 15.29
CA LEU A 127 10.71 -12.40 14.78
C LEU A 127 11.73 -11.30 15.13
N ASP A 128 12.35 -11.37 16.31
CA ASP A 128 13.34 -10.39 16.77
C ASP A 128 14.60 -10.37 15.89
N ASP A 129 14.99 -11.52 15.33
CA ASP A 129 16.19 -11.65 14.49
C ASP A 129 16.02 -10.98 13.10
N VAL A 130 14.77 -10.80 12.66
CA VAL A 130 14.41 -10.24 11.34
C VAL A 130 13.42 -9.09 11.46
N ALA A 131 13.40 -8.43 12.62
CA ALA A 131 12.44 -7.38 12.97
C ALA A 131 12.52 -6.16 12.04
N GLU A 132 13.70 -5.90 11.46
CA GLU A 132 13.91 -4.82 10.48
C GLU A 132 13.07 -4.99 9.20
N TYR A 133 12.75 -6.23 8.83
CA TYR A 133 11.94 -6.56 7.65
C TYR A 133 10.45 -6.72 7.95
N ASN A 134 10.00 -6.31 9.14
CA ASN A 134 8.61 -6.50 9.55
C ASN A 134 7.62 -5.88 8.53
N PRO A 135 6.84 -6.70 7.79
CA PRO A 135 5.89 -6.22 6.79
C PRO A 135 4.75 -5.40 7.43
N GLU A 136 4.57 -5.53 8.75
CA GLU A 136 3.58 -4.85 9.57
C GLU A 136 4.18 -3.77 10.48
N ALA A 137 5.46 -3.38 10.34
CA ALA A 137 6.11 -2.41 11.24
C ALA A 137 5.28 -1.13 11.47
N TYR A 138 4.49 -0.74 10.47
CA TYR A 138 3.68 0.47 10.46
C TYR A 138 2.25 0.28 10.99
N THR A 139 1.81 -0.96 11.24
CA THR A 139 0.49 -1.21 11.85
C THR A 139 0.43 -0.80 13.32
N ASN A 140 1.59 -0.81 13.98
CA ASN A 140 1.74 -0.45 15.38
C ASN A 140 2.00 1.05 15.61
N ALA A 141 2.23 1.83 14.53
CA ALA A 141 2.47 3.25 14.62
C ALA A 141 1.15 4.04 14.64
N VAL A 142 0.99 4.95 15.61
CA VAL A 142 -0.14 5.90 15.62
C VAL A 142 0.05 6.89 14.47
N SER A 143 -0.65 6.68 13.35
CA SER A 143 -0.63 7.61 12.23
C SER A 143 -1.23 8.96 12.65
N THR A 144 -0.56 10.05 12.29
CA THR A 144 -1.10 11.41 12.53
C THR A 144 -2.19 11.72 11.51
N LEU A 145 -3.33 12.20 12.00
CA LEU A 145 -4.42 12.69 11.15
C LEU A 145 -4.24 14.18 10.84
N PHE A 146 -4.38 14.52 9.58
CA PHE A 146 -4.52 15.87 9.09
C PHE A 146 -5.86 16.02 8.35
N SER A 147 -6.36 17.25 8.28
CA SER A 147 -7.54 17.62 7.51
C SER A 147 -7.17 18.67 6.48
N LEU A 148 -7.65 18.49 5.24
CA LEU A 148 -7.60 19.51 4.20
C LEU A 148 -8.98 20.14 4.04
N ARG A 149 -9.07 21.46 4.25
CA ARG A 149 -10.32 22.23 4.18
C ARG A 149 -10.03 23.64 3.67
N ASP A 150 -10.83 24.12 2.73
CA ASP A 150 -10.75 25.50 2.22
C ASP A 150 -9.30 25.85 1.79
N GLY A 151 -8.61 24.89 1.18
CA GLY A 151 -7.21 25.02 0.77
C GLY A 151 -6.16 24.99 1.89
N MET A 152 -6.55 24.78 3.15
CA MET A 152 -5.65 24.75 4.30
C MET A 152 -5.55 23.35 4.91
N VAL A 153 -4.31 22.92 5.15
CA VAL A 153 -4.00 21.68 5.87
C VAL A 153 -3.84 21.98 7.36
N SER A 154 -4.54 21.21 8.18
CA SER A 154 -4.47 21.31 9.65
C SER A 154 -4.18 19.97 10.28
N ARG A 155 -3.36 19.94 11.33
CA ARG A 155 -3.19 18.76 12.18
C ARG A 155 -4.41 18.60 13.08
N VAL A 156 -4.93 17.38 13.16
CA VAL A 156 -6.06 17.01 14.02
C VAL A 156 -5.53 16.14 15.17
N SER A 157 -5.66 16.61 16.40
CA SER A 157 -5.18 15.88 17.58
C SER A 157 -6.03 16.19 18.80
N SER A 158 -6.55 15.16 19.46
CA SER A 158 -7.30 15.28 20.73
C SER A 158 -8.43 16.33 20.68
N GLY A 159 -9.13 16.43 19.55
CA GLY A 159 -10.21 17.40 19.34
C GLY A 159 -9.76 18.83 18.98
N ALA A 160 -8.47 19.10 18.94
CA ALA A 160 -7.91 20.34 18.43
C ALA A 160 -7.57 20.23 16.94
N VAL A 161 -7.81 21.31 16.19
CA VAL A 161 -7.47 21.45 14.78
C VAL A 161 -6.52 22.64 14.66
N THR A 162 -5.26 22.38 14.29
CA THR A 162 -4.21 23.41 14.22
C THR A 162 -3.68 23.51 12.80
N PRO A 163 -3.84 24.65 12.11
CA PRO A 163 -3.29 24.87 10.78
C PRO A 163 -1.77 24.63 10.76
N LEU A 164 -1.29 24.00 9.68
CA LEU A 164 0.14 23.90 9.44
C LEU A 164 0.71 25.25 8.97
N PRO A 165 1.98 25.54 9.26
CA PRO A 165 2.64 26.76 8.79
C PRO A 165 2.95 26.70 7.29
N GLY A 166 3.42 27.83 6.76
CA GLY A 166 3.93 27.93 5.39
C GLY A 166 2.87 27.64 4.33
N PHE A 167 3.30 27.08 3.20
CA PHE A 167 2.42 26.85 2.03
C PHE A 167 1.21 25.96 2.33
N LEU A 168 1.34 25.02 3.27
CA LEU A 168 0.26 24.12 3.67
C LEU A 168 -0.90 24.84 4.39
N GLY A 169 -0.65 26.02 4.95
CA GLY A 169 -1.66 26.83 5.64
C GLY A 169 -2.18 28.04 4.86
N GLN A 170 -1.81 28.20 3.58
CA GLN A 170 -2.09 29.42 2.82
C GLN A 170 -3.46 29.45 2.13
N GLY A 171 -4.18 28.33 2.03
CA GLY A 171 -5.52 28.32 1.47
C GLY A 171 -5.59 28.04 -0.04
N ASP A 172 -4.55 27.44 -0.62
CA ASP A 172 -4.43 27.16 -2.06
C ASP A 172 -4.24 25.68 -2.40
N ILE A 173 -4.43 24.78 -1.42
CA ILE A 173 -4.19 23.33 -1.57
C ILE A 173 -5.45 22.58 -2.05
N ASP A 174 -5.37 21.88 -3.18
CA ASP A 174 -6.46 21.03 -3.67
C ASP A 174 -6.35 19.60 -3.16
N SER A 175 -5.13 19.09 -3.05
CA SER A 175 -4.85 17.76 -2.49
C SER A 175 -3.44 17.69 -1.91
N VAL A 176 -3.21 16.77 -0.97
CA VAL A 176 -1.94 16.67 -0.26
C VAL A 176 -1.65 15.23 0.16
N ALA A 177 -0.37 14.88 0.17
CA ALA A 177 0.20 13.70 0.81
C ALA A 177 1.26 14.14 1.82
N ILE A 178 1.33 13.46 2.97
CA ILE A 178 2.22 13.82 4.07
C ILE A 178 2.94 12.57 4.56
N SER A 179 4.26 12.65 4.73
CA SER A 179 5.04 11.68 5.50
C SER A 179 5.61 12.37 6.73
N THR A 180 5.17 11.95 7.91
CA THR A 180 5.67 12.50 9.18
C THR A 180 7.04 11.98 9.56
N SER A 181 7.41 10.78 9.11
CA SER A 181 8.72 10.17 9.38
C SER A 181 9.83 10.82 8.55
N ALA A 182 9.55 11.19 7.30
CA ALA A 182 10.49 11.86 6.42
C ALA A 182 10.40 13.41 6.48
N ASP A 183 9.52 13.96 7.33
CA ASP A 183 9.23 15.38 7.46
C ASP A 183 9.02 16.09 6.10
N VAL A 184 8.14 15.52 5.27
CA VAL A 184 7.85 16.04 3.92
C VAL A 184 6.36 16.00 3.60
N ALA A 185 5.91 17.04 2.90
CA ALA A 185 4.59 17.13 2.30
C ALA A 185 4.72 17.41 0.79
N ALA A 186 3.81 16.80 0.04
CA ALA A 186 3.61 17.08 -1.38
C ALA A 186 2.17 17.52 -1.57
N ALA A 187 1.96 18.68 -2.20
CA ALA A 187 0.65 19.26 -2.37
C ALA A 187 0.43 19.72 -3.79
N VAL A 188 -0.77 19.44 -4.32
CA VAL A 188 -1.26 20.06 -5.55
C VAL A 188 -1.91 21.37 -5.16
N ARG A 189 -1.45 22.45 -5.79
CA ARG A 189 -1.87 23.82 -5.47
C ARG A 189 -2.42 24.52 -6.69
N GLY A 190 -3.49 25.27 -6.49
CA GLY A 190 -4.09 26.11 -7.51
C GLY A 190 -5.06 25.36 -8.43
N GLY A 191 -6.24 25.96 -8.64
CA GLY A 191 -7.36 25.35 -9.36
C GLY A 191 -7.15 25.13 -10.86
N ASP A 192 -7.27 26.18 -11.68
CA ASP A 192 -7.34 26.05 -13.15
C ASP A 192 -6.00 25.71 -13.84
N ASN A 193 -4.87 25.73 -13.10
CA ASN A 193 -3.56 25.30 -13.58
C ASN A 193 -2.72 24.81 -12.38
N PRO A 194 -3.01 23.60 -11.89
CA PRO A 194 -2.38 23.09 -10.69
C PRO A 194 -0.87 22.95 -10.80
N VAL A 195 -0.20 23.24 -9.69
CA VAL A 195 1.24 23.08 -9.49
C VAL A 195 1.46 22.05 -8.40
N LEU A 196 2.28 21.05 -8.66
CA LEU A 196 2.74 20.12 -7.64
C LEU A 196 3.94 20.73 -6.91
N SER A 197 3.78 20.97 -5.61
CA SER A 197 4.82 21.54 -4.75
C SER A 197 5.24 20.56 -3.66
N VAL A 198 6.53 20.52 -3.34
CA VAL A 198 7.10 19.64 -2.31
C VAL A 198 7.92 20.47 -1.32
N GLY A 199 7.75 20.20 -0.03
CA GLY A 199 8.49 20.88 1.02
C GLY A 199 8.32 20.23 2.40
N PRO A 200 9.08 20.68 3.41
CA PRO A 200 8.93 20.21 4.78
C PRO A 200 7.62 20.66 5.41
N LEU A 201 7.15 19.98 6.47
CA LEU A 201 5.89 20.31 7.14
C LEU A 201 5.93 21.68 7.85
N ASP A 202 7.12 22.18 8.19
CA ASP A 202 7.31 23.51 8.76
C ASP A 202 7.17 24.64 7.71
N GLY A 203 7.17 24.27 6.42
CA GLY A 203 7.02 25.18 5.28
C GLY A 203 8.24 26.05 4.99
N ALA A 204 9.43 25.75 5.54
CA ALA A 204 10.62 26.59 5.41
C ALA A 204 11.22 26.63 3.99
N ALA A 205 11.06 25.56 3.19
CA ALA A 205 11.64 25.45 1.84
C ALA A 205 10.75 24.65 0.89
N VAL A 206 9.96 25.36 0.06
CA VAL A 206 9.02 24.76 -0.89
C VAL A 206 9.61 24.82 -2.30
N SER A 207 9.49 23.71 -3.03
CA SER A 207 9.87 23.61 -4.44
C SER A 207 8.64 23.30 -5.27
N ASP A 208 8.34 24.15 -6.24
CA ASP A 208 7.37 23.84 -7.29
C ASP A 208 8.06 22.89 -8.29
N VAL A 209 7.49 21.70 -8.47
CA VAL A 209 8.11 20.61 -9.24
C VAL A 209 7.65 20.64 -10.69
N LEU A 210 6.34 20.73 -10.90
CA LEU A 210 5.70 20.67 -12.22
C LEU A 210 4.32 21.31 -12.17
N SER A 211 3.77 21.64 -13.34
CA SER A 211 2.40 22.11 -13.53
C SER A 211 1.72 21.35 -14.66
N ALA A 212 0.41 21.18 -14.60
CA ALA A 212 -0.39 20.50 -15.62
C ALA A 212 -1.83 21.05 -15.61
N GLU A 213 -2.70 20.62 -16.54
CA GLU A 213 -4.11 21.00 -16.52
C GLU A 213 -4.86 20.31 -15.37
N THR A 214 -4.50 19.05 -15.09
CA THR A 214 -4.95 18.32 -13.91
C THR A 214 -3.81 17.52 -13.28
N ILE A 215 -3.82 17.40 -11.95
CA ILE A 215 -2.85 16.58 -11.21
C ILE A 215 -3.64 15.77 -10.18
N THR A 216 -3.50 14.44 -10.20
CA THR A 216 -4.12 13.58 -9.18
C THR A 216 -3.52 13.87 -7.80
N ARG A 217 -4.24 13.50 -6.74
CA ARG A 217 -3.68 13.51 -5.39
C ARG A 217 -2.31 12.80 -5.35
N PRO A 218 -1.27 13.43 -4.78
CA PRO A 218 0.07 12.86 -4.74
C PRO A 218 0.12 11.58 -3.89
N SER A 219 1.11 10.73 -4.15
CA SER A 219 1.35 9.50 -3.38
C SER A 219 2.85 9.23 -3.24
N PHE A 220 3.31 8.84 -2.05
CA PHE A 220 4.72 8.57 -1.79
C PHE A 220 5.10 7.12 -2.10
N GLU A 221 6.31 6.93 -2.64
CA GLU A 221 6.99 5.63 -2.60
C GLU A 221 7.36 5.25 -1.16
N TYR A 222 7.89 4.03 -0.99
CA TYR A 222 8.37 3.56 0.29
C TYR A 222 9.34 4.55 0.94
N ALA A 223 9.16 4.76 2.25
CA ALA A 223 9.93 5.72 3.05
C ALA A 223 9.93 7.18 2.52
N ALA A 224 8.97 7.55 1.66
CA ALA A 224 8.90 8.85 1.01
C ALA A 224 10.18 9.24 0.24
N ASN A 225 10.90 8.23 -0.30
CA ASN A 225 12.11 8.45 -1.08
C ASN A 225 11.83 9.09 -2.47
N ALA A 226 10.60 8.97 -2.95
CA ALA A 226 10.10 9.59 -4.16
C ALA A 226 8.58 9.81 -4.06
N LEU A 227 8.07 10.62 -4.97
CA LEU A 227 6.69 11.04 -5.07
C LEU A 227 6.12 10.70 -6.44
N TRP A 228 4.83 10.35 -6.48
CA TRP A 228 4.09 10.06 -7.70
C TRP A 228 2.84 10.91 -7.80
N ALA A 229 2.48 11.29 -9.02
CA ALA A 229 1.18 11.85 -9.39
C ALA A 229 0.90 11.50 -10.86
N VAL A 230 -0.35 11.61 -11.29
CA VAL A 230 -0.72 11.52 -12.71
C VAL A 230 -1.12 12.90 -13.21
N LEU A 231 -0.51 13.30 -14.32
CA LEU A 231 -0.79 14.55 -15.02
C LEU A 231 -1.81 14.29 -16.11
N ASP A 232 -2.76 15.21 -16.27
CA ASP A 232 -3.70 15.27 -17.40
C ASP A 232 -4.48 13.97 -17.65
N GLY A 233 -4.58 13.14 -16.61
CA GLY A 233 -5.31 11.88 -16.61
C GLY A 233 -4.59 10.68 -17.23
N ASP A 234 -3.42 10.84 -17.86
CA ASP A 234 -2.79 9.73 -18.59
C ASP A 234 -1.27 9.63 -18.46
N THR A 235 -0.63 10.61 -17.80
CA THR A 235 0.82 10.72 -17.72
C THR A 235 1.28 10.57 -16.27
N PRO A 236 1.49 9.34 -15.75
CA PRO A 236 2.08 9.13 -14.44
C PRO A 236 3.53 9.63 -14.42
N VAL A 237 3.86 10.39 -13.38
CA VAL A 237 5.20 10.97 -13.19
C VAL A 237 5.72 10.61 -11.82
N ARG A 238 7.01 10.29 -11.78
CA ARG A 238 7.78 10.07 -10.57
C ARG A 238 8.72 11.24 -10.36
N VAL A 239 8.74 11.77 -9.15
CA VAL A 239 9.60 12.86 -8.71
C VAL A 239 10.50 12.32 -7.60
N ALA A 240 11.81 12.33 -7.81
CA ALA A 240 12.77 11.86 -6.83
C ALA A 240 13.94 12.84 -6.70
N ARG A 241 14.56 12.85 -5.51
CA ARG A 241 15.76 13.65 -5.31
C ARG A 241 16.96 12.94 -5.95
N SER A 242 17.66 13.63 -6.83
CA SER A 242 18.92 13.16 -7.41
C SER A 242 19.96 12.98 -6.31
N ALA A 243 20.54 11.78 -6.21
CA ALA A 243 21.64 11.53 -5.28
C ALA A 243 22.92 12.31 -5.65
N THR A 244 23.05 12.75 -6.91
CA THR A 244 24.23 13.48 -7.40
C THR A 244 24.10 14.99 -7.20
N THR A 245 22.95 15.57 -7.54
CA THR A 245 22.76 17.03 -7.52
C THR A 245 21.96 17.51 -6.30
N GLY A 246 21.23 16.63 -5.64
CA GLY A 246 20.29 16.98 -4.58
C GLY A 246 19.02 17.66 -5.08
N GLU A 247 18.86 17.87 -6.38
CA GLU A 247 17.68 18.48 -7.00
C GLU A 247 16.56 17.46 -7.19
N LEU A 248 15.31 17.93 -7.26
CA LEU A 248 14.18 17.09 -7.63
C LEU A 248 14.19 16.86 -9.14
N VAL A 249 14.13 15.59 -9.53
CA VAL A 249 14.09 15.14 -10.92
C VAL A 249 12.77 14.45 -11.19
N GLN A 250 12.11 14.88 -12.26
CA GLN A 250 10.90 14.25 -12.78
C GLN A 250 11.26 13.19 -13.81
N THR A 251 10.54 12.07 -13.78
CA THR A 251 10.64 11.00 -14.78
C THR A 251 9.24 10.49 -15.06
N GLU A 252 8.88 10.41 -16.33
CA GLU A 252 7.63 9.78 -16.75
C GLU A 252 7.67 8.28 -16.46
N VAL A 253 6.53 7.73 -16.06
CA VAL A 253 6.40 6.31 -15.75
C VAL A 253 5.48 5.68 -16.78
N ASP A 254 6.02 4.69 -17.50
CA ASP A 254 5.23 3.90 -18.43
C ASP A 254 4.08 3.16 -17.72
N ILE A 255 2.90 3.20 -18.32
CA ILE A 255 1.73 2.43 -17.88
C ILE A 255 1.27 1.48 -18.99
N VAL A 256 1.18 0.19 -18.67
CA VAL A 256 0.72 -0.84 -19.61
C VAL A 256 -0.73 -1.19 -19.30
N LEU A 257 -1.65 -0.49 -19.96
CA LEU A 257 -3.09 -0.69 -19.78
C LEU A 257 -3.57 -2.01 -20.43
N PRO A 258 -4.57 -2.70 -19.86
CA PRO A 258 -5.21 -3.84 -20.50
C PRO A 258 -5.93 -3.43 -21.79
N GLU A 259 -6.02 -4.34 -22.75
CA GLU A 259 -6.79 -4.10 -23.98
C GLU A 259 -8.23 -3.70 -23.67
N GLY A 260 -8.73 -2.68 -24.37
CA GLY A 260 -10.09 -2.16 -24.18
C GLY A 260 -10.28 -1.27 -22.96
N THR A 261 -9.25 -1.05 -22.15
CA THR A 261 -9.27 -0.07 -21.06
C THR A 261 -8.97 1.32 -21.60
N SER A 262 -9.80 2.30 -21.24
CA SER A 262 -9.63 3.70 -21.65
C SER A 262 -10.25 4.63 -20.61
N GLY A 263 -9.87 5.90 -20.64
CA GLY A 263 -10.36 6.92 -19.72
C GLY A 263 -9.25 7.50 -18.86
N ALA A 264 -9.46 8.73 -18.41
CA ALA A 264 -8.52 9.42 -17.55
C ALA A 264 -8.44 8.76 -16.17
N ILE A 265 -7.22 8.65 -15.65
CA ILE A 265 -6.90 8.30 -14.28
C ILE A 265 -7.27 9.49 -13.39
N SER A 266 -8.33 9.35 -12.59
CA SER A 266 -8.79 10.40 -11.68
C SER A 266 -8.19 10.29 -10.28
N GLU A 267 -7.74 9.09 -9.89
CA GLU A 267 -7.04 8.83 -8.63
C GLU A 267 -5.91 7.83 -8.89
N PHE A 268 -4.77 8.02 -8.22
CA PHE A 268 -3.63 7.11 -8.28
C PHE A 268 -2.94 7.08 -6.90
N GLN A 269 -2.83 5.91 -6.28
CA GLN A 269 -2.25 5.75 -4.96
C GLN A 269 -1.34 4.52 -4.91
N LEU A 270 -0.10 4.71 -4.51
CA LEU A 270 0.84 3.61 -4.27
C LEU A 270 0.50 2.89 -2.96
N SER A 271 0.70 1.57 -2.94
CA SER A 271 0.68 0.81 -1.70
C SER A 271 1.85 1.23 -0.82
N ARG A 272 1.76 0.95 0.49
CA ARG A 272 2.85 1.26 1.43
C ARG A 272 4.20 0.70 0.95
N THR A 273 4.21 -0.52 0.41
CA THR A 273 5.42 -1.16 -0.12
C THR A 273 5.95 -0.53 -1.41
N GLY A 274 5.17 0.31 -2.09
CA GLY A 274 5.49 0.88 -3.40
C GLY A 274 5.44 -0.13 -4.56
N VAL A 275 5.12 -1.40 -4.31
CA VAL A 275 5.07 -2.45 -5.34
C VAL A 275 3.70 -2.55 -6.03
N ARG A 276 2.64 -1.99 -5.44
CA ARG A 276 1.32 -1.93 -6.07
C ARG A 276 0.88 -0.49 -6.24
N ALA A 277 0.11 -0.24 -7.30
CA ALA A 277 -0.56 1.03 -7.54
C ALA A 277 -2.06 0.75 -7.69
N ALA A 278 -2.88 1.44 -6.90
CA ALA A 278 -4.32 1.48 -7.08
C ALA A 278 -4.69 2.73 -7.86
N MET A 279 -5.66 2.60 -8.77
CA MET A 279 -6.10 3.73 -9.59
C MET A 279 -7.59 3.64 -9.90
N ILE A 280 -8.18 4.81 -10.13
CA ILE A 280 -9.54 4.92 -10.68
C ILE A 280 -9.43 5.44 -12.11
N MET A 281 -9.98 4.71 -13.07
CA MET A 281 -10.08 5.13 -14.47
C MET A 281 -11.54 5.09 -14.90
N ALA A 282 -12.09 6.22 -15.34
CA ALA A 282 -13.51 6.34 -15.69
C ALA A 282 -14.48 5.77 -14.62
N GLY A 283 -14.13 5.90 -13.34
CA GLY A 283 -14.95 5.40 -12.22
C GLY A 283 -14.77 3.91 -11.87
N HIS A 284 -13.94 3.17 -12.61
CA HIS A 284 -13.60 1.76 -12.35
C HIS A 284 -12.31 1.65 -11.54
N VAL A 285 -12.22 0.65 -10.65
CA VAL A 285 -11.08 0.46 -9.74
C VAL A 285 -10.12 -0.60 -10.27
N TYR A 286 -8.85 -0.21 -10.44
CA TYR A 286 -7.78 -1.06 -10.91
C TYR A 286 -6.63 -1.15 -9.92
N VAL A 287 -5.92 -2.27 -9.94
CA VAL A 287 -4.63 -2.46 -9.27
C VAL A 287 -3.61 -2.91 -10.30
N GLY A 288 -2.45 -2.27 -10.30
CA GLY A 288 -1.27 -2.66 -11.10
C GLY A 288 -0.04 -2.90 -10.23
N ILE A 289 0.96 -3.52 -10.83
CA ILE A 289 2.26 -3.81 -10.21
C ILE A 289 3.31 -2.83 -10.71
N VAL A 290 3.99 -2.17 -9.77
CA VAL A 290 5.11 -1.27 -10.04
C VAL A 290 6.37 -2.11 -10.21
N THR A 291 6.98 -1.99 -11.37
CA THR A 291 8.18 -2.71 -11.79
C THR A 291 9.35 -1.74 -11.90
N ARG A 292 10.58 -2.28 -11.81
CA ARG A 292 11.83 -1.50 -11.87
C ARG A 292 12.70 -2.05 -13.01
N PRO A 293 12.42 -1.70 -14.28
CA PRO A 293 13.13 -2.26 -15.43
C PRO A 293 14.60 -1.82 -15.52
N GLY A 294 14.94 -0.67 -14.92
CA GLY A 294 16.29 -0.14 -14.85
C GLY A 294 16.48 0.79 -13.65
N PRO A 295 17.72 1.28 -13.41
CA PRO A 295 17.99 2.23 -12.34
C PRO A 295 17.15 3.51 -12.48
N GLY A 296 16.39 3.86 -11.45
CA GLY A 296 15.51 5.04 -11.44
C GLY A 296 14.24 4.91 -12.29
N GLU A 297 14.20 4.00 -13.26
CA GLU A 297 13.03 3.72 -14.08
C GLU A 297 11.95 2.99 -13.29
N ARG A 298 10.71 3.30 -13.63
CA ARG A 298 9.52 2.64 -13.11
C ARG A 298 8.56 2.37 -14.26
N ARG A 299 7.76 1.33 -14.11
CA ARG A 299 6.64 1.03 -15.01
C ARG A 299 5.53 0.37 -14.23
N VAL A 300 4.27 0.68 -14.54
CA VAL A 300 3.10 -0.01 -13.99
C VAL A 300 2.62 -1.05 -15.00
N THR A 301 2.58 -2.31 -14.59
CA THR A 301 2.19 -3.47 -15.43
C THR A 301 1.15 -4.32 -14.72
N ASN A 302 0.72 -5.42 -15.34
CA ASN A 302 -0.22 -6.39 -14.77
C ASN A 302 -1.45 -5.71 -14.15
N ILE A 303 -2.00 -4.72 -14.84
CA ILE A 303 -3.15 -3.95 -14.35
C ILE A 303 -4.41 -4.81 -14.50
N THR A 304 -5.20 -4.91 -13.42
CA THR A 304 -6.45 -5.68 -13.39
C THR A 304 -7.55 -4.87 -12.72
N GLU A 305 -8.77 -4.95 -13.25
CA GLU A 305 -9.96 -4.41 -12.57
C GLU A 305 -10.32 -5.28 -11.37
N VAL A 306 -10.33 -4.70 -10.17
CA VAL A 306 -10.49 -5.45 -8.91
C VAL A 306 -11.88 -5.33 -8.30
N ALA A 307 -12.70 -4.40 -8.77
CA ALA A 307 -14.05 -4.18 -8.26
C ALA A 307 -15.11 -3.95 -9.35
N PRO A 308 -15.27 -4.87 -10.33
CA PRO A 308 -16.22 -4.70 -11.43
C PRO A 308 -17.68 -4.59 -10.98
N SER A 309 -18.01 -5.06 -9.78
CA SER A 309 -19.33 -4.90 -9.17
C SER A 309 -19.68 -3.46 -8.81
N LEU A 310 -18.70 -2.56 -8.71
CA LEU A 310 -18.91 -1.14 -8.45
C LEU A 310 -19.23 -0.33 -9.71
N GLY A 311 -18.99 -0.89 -10.91
CA GLY A 311 -19.14 -0.15 -12.17
C GLY A 311 -18.29 1.12 -12.19
N ASP A 312 -18.87 2.20 -12.70
CA ASP A 312 -18.26 3.53 -12.85
C ASP A 312 -18.46 4.45 -11.63
N SER A 313 -18.81 3.88 -10.47
CA SER A 313 -19.22 4.66 -9.31
C SER A 313 -18.08 5.08 -8.36
N ALA A 314 -16.85 4.60 -8.57
CA ALA A 314 -15.73 4.89 -7.67
C ALA A 314 -15.26 6.34 -7.82
N LEU A 315 -15.06 7.01 -6.68
CA LEU A 315 -14.66 8.43 -6.62
C LEU A 315 -13.35 8.65 -5.87
N SER A 316 -13.06 7.82 -4.86
CA SER A 316 -11.84 7.95 -4.05
C SER A 316 -11.33 6.59 -3.62
N ILE A 317 -10.00 6.47 -3.51
CA ILE A 317 -9.33 5.24 -3.08
C ILE A 317 -8.30 5.53 -1.99
N ALA A 318 -8.11 4.57 -1.08
CA ALA A 318 -6.99 4.56 -0.16
C ALA A 318 -6.57 3.12 0.15
N TRP A 319 -5.28 2.90 0.34
CA TRP A 319 -4.79 1.64 0.87
C TRP A 319 -5.08 1.55 2.37
N ARG A 320 -5.52 0.38 2.80
CA ARG A 320 -5.55 -0.02 4.20
C ARG A 320 -4.24 -0.74 4.53
N GLN A 321 -3.96 -0.83 5.82
CA GLN A 321 -2.70 -1.43 6.28
C GLN A 321 -2.60 -2.93 6.03
N ASP A 322 -3.74 -3.63 5.98
CA ASP A 322 -3.83 -5.06 5.61
C ASP A 322 -3.63 -5.29 4.09
N GLY A 323 -3.31 -4.25 3.33
CA GLY A 323 -3.14 -4.30 1.88
C GLY A 323 -4.44 -4.31 1.09
N SER A 324 -5.61 -4.23 1.74
CA SER A 324 -6.88 -4.04 1.05
C SER A 324 -7.09 -2.58 0.64
N LEU A 325 -7.97 -2.36 -0.33
CA LEU A 325 -8.40 -1.03 -0.74
C LEU A 325 -9.67 -0.63 -0.01
N LEU A 326 -9.74 0.65 0.32
CA LEU A 326 -10.94 1.36 0.69
C LEU A 326 -11.39 2.21 -0.50
N VAL A 327 -12.64 2.08 -0.91
CA VAL A 327 -13.19 2.77 -2.08
C VAL A 327 -14.42 3.57 -1.65
N GLY A 328 -14.38 4.89 -1.81
CA GLY A 328 -15.56 5.76 -1.70
C GLY A 328 -16.29 5.86 -3.04
N THR A 329 -17.61 5.83 -3.02
CA THR A 329 -18.45 5.77 -4.23
C THR A 329 -19.52 6.86 -4.27
N SER A 330 -20.13 7.02 -5.44
CA SER A 330 -21.35 7.82 -5.65
C SER A 330 -22.65 7.07 -5.29
N LEU A 331 -22.57 5.79 -4.90
CA LEU A 331 -23.74 4.94 -4.66
C LEU A 331 -24.43 5.31 -3.32
N PRO A 332 -25.71 5.71 -3.32
CA PRO A 332 -26.39 6.17 -2.11
C PRO A 332 -26.51 5.11 -1.01
N GLU A 333 -26.76 3.85 -1.37
CA GLU A 333 -26.99 2.78 -0.39
C GLU A 333 -25.69 2.16 0.13
N LEU A 334 -24.66 2.13 -0.72
CA LEU A 334 -23.36 1.48 -0.46
C LEU A 334 -22.22 2.46 -0.79
N PRO A 335 -22.08 3.56 -0.03
CA PRO A 335 -21.16 4.66 -0.32
C PRO A 335 -19.68 4.30 -0.12
N ILE A 336 -19.37 3.18 0.53
CA ILE A 336 -18.00 2.81 0.86
C ILE A 336 -17.79 1.29 0.85
N TRP A 337 -16.67 0.87 0.29
CA TRP A 337 -16.34 -0.53 0.05
C TRP A 337 -14.92 -0.86 0.47
N ARG A 338 -14.75 -2.08 0.98
CA ARG A 338 -13.45 -2.74 1.08
C ARG A 338 -13.29 -3.68 -0.12
N VAL A 339 -12.16 -3.60 -0.80
CA VAL A 339 -11.84 -4.38 -2.00
C VAL A 339 -10.47 -5.04 -1.79
N GLU A 340 -10.40 -6.34 -2.00
CA GLU A 340 -9.11 -7.03 -1.95
C GLU A 340 -8.29 -6.72 -3.20
N PRO A 341 -6.95 -6.58 -3.09
CA PRO A 341 -6.11 -6.09 -4.19
C PRO A 341 -6.00 -7.07 -5.37
N ASP A 342 -6.38 -8.32 -5.17
CA ASP A 342 -6.48 -9.37 -6.20
C ASP A 342 -7.90 -9.48 -6.79
N GLY A 343 -8.84 -8.64 -6.37
CA GLY A 343 -10.25 -8.69 -6.79
C GLY A 343 -11.01 -9.93 -6.33
N SER A 344 -10.46 -10.69 -5.38
CA SER A 344 -11.07 -11.94 -4.89
C SER A 344 -12.33 -11.69 -4.05
N ALA A 345 -12.39 -10.56 -3.35
CA ALA A 345 -13.53 -10.15 -2.56
C ALA A 345 -13.75 -8.63 -2.58
N THR A 346 -15.03 -8.26 -2.58
CA THR A 346 -15.52 -6.89 -2.41
C THR A 346 -16.63 -6.94 -1.38
N SER A 347 -16.55 -6.10 -0.34
CA SER A 347 -17.55 -6.03 0.72
C SER A 347 -17.86 -4.58 1.05
N ALA A 348 -19.13 -4.20 1.05
CA ALA A 348 -19.54 -2.90 1.52
C ALA A 348 -19.22 -2.77 3.01
N LEU A 349 -18.69 -1.62 3.42
CA LEU A 349 -18.61 -1.30 4.84
C LEU A 349 -19.97 -0.77 5.29
N PRO A 350 -20.30 -0.92 6.59
CA PRO A 350 -21.54 -0.36 7.14
C PRO A 350 -21.66 1.11 6.77
N SER A 351 -22.74 1.49 6.11
CA SER A 351 -22.96 2.87 5.67
C SER A 351 -23.61 3.71 6.76
N GLY A 352 -24.55 3.13 7.53
CA GLY A 352 -25.13 3.71 8.74
C GLY A 352 -25.76 5.08 8.54
N ASN A 353 -24.94 6.13 8.66
CA ASN A 353 -25.26 7.53 8.56
C ASN A 353 -24.42 8.30 7.52
N LEU A 354 -23.63 7.59 6.70
CA LEU A 354 -22.92 8.17 5.54
C LEU A 354 -23.90 8.54 4.43
N THR A 355 -23.70 9.71 3.83
CA THR A 355 -24.49 10.18 2.70
C THR A 355 -23.60 10.36 1.47
N ALA A 356 -23.80 9.53 0.45
CA ALA A 356 -23.06 9.63 -0.81
C ALA A 356 -23.20 11.01 -1.49
N PRO A 357 -22.23 11.45 -2.31
CA PRO A 357 -20.96 10.78 -2.61
C PRO A 357 -19.94 10.83 -1.48
N VAL A 358 -19.15 9.75 -1.36
CA VAL A 358 -17.93 9.74 -0.54
C VAL A 358 -16.73 10.07 -1.43
N VAL A 359 -16.25 11.30 -1.28
CA VAL A 359 -15.23 11.91 -2.17
C VAL A 359 -13.81 11.82 -1.65
N SER A 360 -13.64 11.42 -0.39
CA SER A 360 -12.32 11.20 0.20
C SER A 360 -12.43 10.06 1.19
N VAL A 361 -11.48 9.15 1.11
CA VAL A 361 -11.28 8.06 2.06
C VAL A 361 -9.82 8.03 2.50
N ALA A 362 -9.60 7.65 3.75
CA ALA A 362 -8.27 7.40 4.31
C ALA A 362 -8.35 6.35 5.42
N SER A 363 -7.24 5.71 5.75
CA SER A 363 -7.20 4.69 6.80
C SER A 363 -5.90 4.79 7.60
N SER A 364 -6.02 4.70 8.91
CA SER A 364 -4.92 4.30 9.81
C SER A 364 -5.09 2.83 10.21
N ALA A 365 -4.26 2.35 11.14
CA ALA A 365 -4.37 1.01 11.72
C ALA A 365 -5.71 0.74 12.40
N SER A 366 -6.17 1.74 13.13
CA SER A 366 -7.28 1.59 14.06
C SER A 366 -8.53 2.31 13.60
N THR A 367 -8.49 3.06 12.49
CA THR A 367 -9.57 3.97 12.13
C THR A 367 -9.66 4.16 10.63
N VAL A 368 -10.88 4.05 10.11
CA VAL A 368 -11.22 4.45 8.75
C VAL A 368 -11.82 5.85 8.78
N TYR A 369 -11.50 6.66 7.78
CA TYR A 369 -12.05 8.01 7.59
C TYR A 369 -12.75 8.11 6.24
N ALA A 370 -13.87 8.82 6.22
CA ALA A 370 -14.65 9.08 5.01
C ALA A 370 -15.21 10.50 5.04
N THR A 371 -15.10 11.21 3.92
CA THR A 371 -15.70 12.53 3.73
C THR A 371 -16.89 12.40 2.81
N ASP A 372 -18.07 12.62 3.39
CA ASP A 372 -19.34 12.54 2.68
C ASP A 372 -19.79 13.95 2.25
N VAL A 373 -21.07 14.13 1.89
CA VAL A 373 -21.59 15.46 1.51
C VAL A 373 -21.68 16.46 2.66
N HIS A 374 -21.63 16.00 3.91
CA HIS A 374 -21.86 16.81 5.10
C HIS A 374 -20.59 17.06 5.90
N ALA A 375 -19.82 16.01 6.18
CA ALA A 375 -18.74 16.09 7.15
C ALA A 375 -17.60 15.09 6.88
N LEU A 376 -16.49 15.30 7.60
CA LEU A 376 -15.50 14.25 7.80
C LEU A 376 -15.92 13.34 8.96
N LEU A 377 -16.04 12.05 8.66
CA LEU A 377 -16.49 11.01 9.57
C LEU A 377 -15.38 9.97 9.78
N HIS A 378 -15.41 9.30 10.94
CA HIS A 378 -14.54 8.17 11.25
C HIS A 378 -15.32 6.92 11.66
N LEU A 379 -14.68 5.76 11.48
CA LEU A 379 -15.14 4.46 11.94
C LEU A 379 -13.95 3.73 12.60
N PRO A 380 -13.88 3.70 13.95
CA PRO A 380 -12.85 2.97 14.66
C PRO A 380 -12.95 1.46 14.46
N ALA A 381 -11.83 0.74 14.46
CA ALA A 381 -11.80 -0.72 14.36
C ALA A 381 -12.55 -1.42 15.52
N SER A 382 -12.65 -0.76 16.68
CA SER A 382 -13.37 -1.25 17.86
C SER A 382 -14.90 -1.11 17.77
N ASP A 383 -15.41 -0.24 16.88
CA ASP A 383 -16.85 -0.02 16.67
C ASP A 383 -17.11 0.09 15.17
N THR A 384 -17.46 -1.05 14.57
CA THR A 384 -17.58 -1.17 13.12
C THR A 384 -18.95 -0.76 12.58
N THR A 385 -19.83 -0.17 13.39
CA THR A 385 -21.25 -0.01 13.02
C THR A 385 -21.70 1.42 12.77
N ILE A 386 -21.14 2.40 13.48
CA ILE A 386 -21.63 3.79 13.46
C ILE A 386 -20.50 4.74 13.10
N TRP A 387 -20.69 5.54 12.05
CA TRP A 387 -19.78 6.62 11.71
C TRP A 387 -20.00 7.82 12.60
N ARG A 388 -18.92 8.41 13.09
CA ARG A 388 -18.97 9.59 13.97
C ARG A 388 -18.15 10.71 13.36
N GLU A 389 -18.61 11.94 13.53
CA GLU A 389 -17.85 13.09 13.09
C GLU A 389 -16.53 13.17 13.86
N VAL A 390 -15.46 13.54 13.16
CA VAL A 390 -14.13 13.62 13.77
C VAL A 390 -14.12 14.75 14.81
N PRO A 391 -13.73 14.48 16.07
CA PRO A 391 -13.63 15.52 17.09
C PRO A 391 -12.77 16.70 16.65
N GLY A 392 -13.27 17.92 16.84
CA GLY A 392 -12.66 19.16 16.36
C GLY A 392 -13.12 19.58 14.95
N LEU A 393 -13.76 18.69 14.19
CA LEU A 393 -14.28 18.92 12.84
C LEU A 393 -15.79 18.61 12.75
N LEU A 394 -16.51 18.85 13.84
CA LEU A 394 -17.96 18.59 13.91
C LEU A 394 -18.73 19.49 12.93
N GLY A 395 -19.58 18.89 12.10
CA GLY A 395 -20.32 19.55 11.02
C GLY A 395 -19.41 20.13 9.93
N VAL A 396 -18.14 19.71 9.86
CA VAL A 396 -17.16 20.25 8.92
C VAL A 396 -16.80 19.21 7.86
N ARG A 397 -17.12 19.53 6.61
CA ARG A 397 -16.62 18.80 5.45
C ARG A 397 -15.15 19.13 5.22
N SER A 398 -14.30 18.11 5.28
CA SER A 398 -12.86 18.21 5.03
C SER A 398 -12.33 16.87 4.53
N ALA A 399 -11.28 16.87 3.70
CA ALA A 399 -10.64 15.62 3.28
C ALA A 399 -9.70 15.12 4.40
N ALA A 400 -9.77 13.83 4.71
CA ALA A 400 -8.83 13.21 5.65
C ALA A 400 -7.50 12.89 4.96
N VAL A 401 -6.41 13.25 5.61
CA VAL A 401 -5.04 12.95 5.19
C VAL A 401 -4.39 12.21 6.34
N VAL A 402 -4.26 10.89 6.21
CA VAL A 402 -3.52 10.08 7.18
C VAL A 402 -2.06 10.05 6.74
N ALA A 403 -1.16 10.46 7.62
CA ALA A 403 0.26 10.51 7.29
C ALA A 403 0.84 9.11 7.04
N TYR A 404 1.72 9.05 6.04
CA TYR A 404 2.47 7.86 5.62
C TYR A 404 3.47 7.39 6.66
#